data_AF-A0A8T5QQD0-F1
#
_entry.id   AF-A0A8T5QQD0-F1
#
_cell.length_a   1.000
_cell.length_b   1.000
_cell.length_c   1.000
_cell.angle_alpha   90.00
_cell.angle_beta   90.00
_cell.angle_gamma   90.00
#
_symmetry.space_group_name_H-M   'P 1'
#
loop_
_entity.id
_entity.type
_entity.pdbx_description
1 polymer ?
#
loop_
_entity_poly.entity_id
_entity_poly.type
_entity_poly.pdbx_seq_one_letter_code
_entity_poly.pdbx_strand_id
1 'polypeptide(L)'
;MGKAKKLFTNWRIILLIIFLLFAVIAIRPNPWNEGVAIKSVMKNSSAALAGIESPKPGLSPMSHEVILAMNNRPINTVADYYAFVSELDINRTITIKTDKKSYTLLTKGDYLIEELNETEEKIVQETIKVNETKDNETIVVEKTINKTITVPKTKKILIGMQNIGLSIMQAPTTNIRKGLDLQGGTRVLLQPAEKIDDDMMSTIMDNLQERLNVYGLTDVIVKEIRDKPKLLGEGNRYILVEIAGATEEEVKDLLAKQGKFEAKIAETTVFRGGEDITYVCRTAECSGIDPNRGCGKIEGGMACSFMFSISLTPEAAQKQADATRDLKVEKREQGEYLSEPLQLFLDDKKVDQLNIAADLQGRAVTEIAISGSGAGTSEQEAIVNALNEMKRLQTILITGSLPVKLNIVKTDNISPMLGMQFLKNAIFVGIIAILAVAIIIAIRYRYLKVAASMIVISVSEIFMLLGFAALVGWNMDLASIAGIIIAVGTGVDDQVVITDETLRKEAGHFGGWKQRLKRAFFIIMAAYITTTVAMVPLIFAGAGLLKGFALTTIAGITIGVFITRPAFASMIQILIGE
;
A
#
# COMPACT_ATOMS: atom_id res chain seq x y z
N MET A 1 -54.17 -11.67 1.32
CA MET A 1 -52.78 -11.30 0.95
C MET A 1 -51.95 -11.17 2.22
N GLY A 2 -51.03 -12.10 2.49
CA GLY A 2 -50.40 -12.27 3.81
C GLY A 2 -49.50 -11.10 4.24
N LYS A 3 -49.32 -10.95 5.56
CA LYS A 3 -48.40 -9.97 6.20
C LYS A 3 -46.99 -10.02 5.61
N ALA A 4 -46.53 -11.19 5.18
CA ALA A 4 -45.27 -11.38 4.45
C ALA A 4 -45.21 -10.58 3.13
N LYS A 5 -46.26 -10.62 2.30
CA LYS A 5 -46.29 -9.85 1.04
C LYS A 5 -46.24 -8.34 1.31
N LYS A 6 -46.92 -7.87 2.37
CA LYS A 6 -46.89 -6.45 2.79
C LYS A 6 -45.50 -5.99 3.23
N LEU A 7 -44.71 -6.85 3.89
CA LEU A 7 -43.32 -6.54 4.27
C LEU A 7 -42.46 -6.27 3.03
N PHE A 8 -42.49 -7.17 2.04
CA PHE A 8 -41.66 -7.05 0.83
C PHE A 8 -42.13 -5.96 -0.15
N THR A 9 -43.34 -5.42 0.00
CA THR A 9 -43.83 -4.27 -0.79
C THR A 9 -43.59 -2.91 -0.11
N ASN A 10 -43.16 -2.88 1.16
CA ASN A 10 -42.96 -1.62 1.86
C ASN A 10 -41.65 -0.95 1.42
N TRP A 11 -41.73 0.31 0.95
CA TRP A 11 -40.58 1.05 0.43
C TRP A 11 -39.39 1.14 1.40
N ARG A 12 -39.62 1.28 2.71
CA ARG A 12 -38.53 1.37 3.70
C ARG A 12 -37.80 0.04 3.89
N ILE A 13 -38.52 -1.08 3.78
CA ILE A 13 -37.94 -2.42 3.85
C ILE A 13 -37.23 -2.75 2.55
N ILE A 14 -37.78 -2.34 1.39
CA ILE A 14 -37.11 -2.44 0.10
C ILE A 14 -35.78 -1.66 0.12
N LEU A 15 -35.79 -0.43 0.65
CA LEU A 15 -34.58 0.37 0.83
C LEU A 15 -33.51 -0.37 1.66
N LEU A 16 -33.90 -0.95 2.80
CA LEU A 16 -33.00 -1.78 3.62
C LEU A 16 -32.40 -2.94 2.81
N ILE A 17 -33.22 -3.66 2.05
CA ILE A 17 -32.79 -4.80 1.24
C ILE A 17 -31.81 -4.35 0.14
N ILE A 18 -32.06 -3.20 -0.50
CA ILE A 18 -31.16 -2.62 -1.51
C ILE A 18 -29.79 -2.32 -0.90
N PHE A 19 -29.75 -1.66 0.25
CA PHE A 19 -28.48 -1.35 0.93
C PHE A 19 -27.75 -2.61 1.42
N LEU A 20 -28.49 -3.63 1.87
CA LEU A 20 -27.89 -4.94 2.19
C LEU A 20 -27.28 -5.61 0.97
N LEU A 21 -27.95 -5.54 -0.19
CA LEU A 21 -27.42 -6.09 -1.43
C LEU A 21 -26.16 -5.34 -1.87
N PHE A 22 -26.13 -4.01 -1.77
CA PHE A 22 -24.91 -3.23 -1.98
C PHE A 22 -23.81 -3.61 -1.00
N ALA A 23 -24.13 -3.84 0.27
CA ALA A 23 -23.16 -4.27 1.26
C ALA A 23 -22.55 -5.64 0.92
N VAL A 24 -23.37 -6.61 0.50
CA VAL A 24 -22.88 -7.92 0.05
C VAL A 24 -21.98 -7.80 -1.18
N ILE A 25 -22.36 -6.96 -2.16
CA ILE A 25 -21.55 -6.69 -3.35
C ILE A 25 -20.22 -6.02 -2.97
N ALA A 26 -20.23 -5.09 -2.01
CA ALA A 26 -19.02 -4.41 -1.56
C ALA A 26 -18.08 -5.37 -0.80
N ILE A 27 -18.62 -6.16 0.13
CA ILE A 27 -17.85 -7.12 0.94
C ILE A 27 -17.29 -8.26 0.08
N ARG A 28 -18.02 -8.71 -0.94
CA ARG A 28 -17.69 -9.91 -1.75
C ARG A 28 -17.27 -11.11 -0.88
N PRO A 29 -18.12 -11.61 0.02
CA PRO A 29 -17.74 -12.69 0.93
C PRO A 29 -17.53 -14.01 0.17
N ASN A 30 -16.35 -14.59 0.29
CA ASN A 30 -16.00 -15.92 -0.18
C ASN A 30 -15.22 -16.68 0.91
N PRO A 31 -15.89 -17.41 1.82
CA PRO A 31 -15.23 -18.13 2.91
C PRO A 31 -14.41 -19.33 2.43
N TRP A 32 -14.60 -19.78 1.19
CA TRP A 32 -13.89 -20.89 0.57
C TRP A 32 -12.79 -20.41 -0.39
N ASN A 33 -12.31 -19.17 -0.23
CA ASN A 33 -11.21 -18.67 -1.05
C ASN A 33 -9.89 -19.33 -0.60
N GLU A 34 -9.46 -20.34 -1.35
CA GLU A 34 -8.21 -21.05 -1.14
C GLU A 34 -7.07 -20.39 -1.92
N GLY A 35 -5.83 -20.61 -1.50
CA GLY A 35 -4.65 -20.07 -2.16
C GLY A 35 -3.89 -19.02 -1.36
N VAL A 36 -2.86 -18.48 -1.99
CA VAL A 36 -2.08 -17.36 -1.46
C VAL A 36 -2.08 -16.19 -2.43
N ALA A 37 -2.49 -15.02 -1.98
CA ALA A 37 -2.52 -13.81 -2.79
C ALA A 37 -1.12 -13.20 -2.92
N ILE A 38 -0.77 -12.77 -4.13
CA ILE A 38 0.45 -12.02 -4.41
C ILE A 38 0.28 -10.61 -3.85
N LYS A 39 1.16 -10.24 -2.93
CA LYS A 39 1.17 -8.97 -2.22
C LYS A 39 2.05 -7.94 -2.92
N SER A 40 3.25 -8.34 -3.32
CA SER A 40 4.17 -7.52 -4.11
C SER A 40 5.16 -8.40 -4.88
N VAL A 41 5.77 -7.80 -5.89
CA VAL A 41 6.79 -8.42 -6.74
C VAL A 41 8.03 -7.55 -6.77
N MET A 42 9.17 -8.11 -6.40
CA MET A 42 10.48 -7.44 -6.45
C MET A 42 10.89 -7.20 -7.91
N LYS A 43 11.27 -5.96 -8.25
CA LYS A 43 11.79 -5.61 -9.60
C LYS A 43 13.00 -6.50 -9.95
N ASN A 44 13.13 -6.89 -11.23
CA ASN A 44 14.21 -7.75 -11.76
C ASN A 44 14.32 -9.18 -11.17
N SER A 45 13.38 -9.59 -10.32
CA SER A 45 13.31 -10.96 -9.81
C SER A 45 12.85 -11.95 -10.89
N SER A 46 13.01 -13.25 -10.63
CA SER A 46 12.50 -14.28 -11.54
C SER A 46 10.99 -14.17 -11.77
N ALA A 47 10.22 -13.77 -10.76
CA ALA A 47 8.79 -13.51 -10.89
C ALA A 47 8.48 -12.29 -11.78
N ALA A 48 9.19 -11.18 -11.58
CA ALA A 48 9.00 -9.98 -12.41
C ALA A 48 9.35 -10.26 -13.88
N LEU A 49 10.44 -10.99 -14.13
CA LEU A 49 10.85 -11.38 -15.48
C LEU A 49 9.88 -12.35 -16.16
N ALA A 50 9.16 -13.16 -15.38
CA ALA A 50 8.09 -14.00 -15.88
C ALA A 50 6.79 -13.23 -16.17
N GLY A 51 6.75 -11.92 -15.94
CA GLY A 51 5.60 -11.05 -16.18
C GLY A 51 4.58 -11.04 -15.05
N ILE A 52 4.96 -11.46 -13.83
CA ILE A 52 4.15 -11.24 -12.63
C ILE A 52 4.35 -9.79 -12.20
N GLU A 53 3.26 -9.05 -12.09
CA GLU A 53 3.28 -7.63 -11.73
C GLU A 53 2.87 -7.43 -10.27
N SER A 54 3.42 -6.39 -9.63
CA SER A 54 2.94 -5.97 -8.32
C SER A 54 1.50 -5.47 -8.41
N PRO A 55 0.62 -5.83 -7.45
CA PRO A 55 -0.73 -5.28 -7.38
C PRO A 55 -0.71 -3.74 -7.34
N LYS A 56 -1.66 -3.11 -8.04
CA LYS A 56 -1.78 -1.64 -8.03
C LYS A 56 -2.07 -1.13 -6.61
N PRO A 57 -1.52 0.02 -6.20
CA PRO A 57 -1.84 0.62 -4.89
C PRO A 57 -3.35 0.84 -4.73
N GLY A 58 -3.88 0.53 -3.53
CA GLY A 58 -5.29 0.73 -3.24
C GLY A 58 -6.24 -0.31 -3.83
N LEU A 59 -5.74 -1.40 -4.43
CA LEU A 59 -6.57 -2.52 -4.87
C LEU A 59 -7.40 -3.10 -3.70
N SER A 60 -8.63 -3.54 -3.98
CA SER A 60 -9.41 -4.25 -2.97
C SER A 60 -8.81 -5.64 -2.67
N PRO A 61 -8.90 -6.14 -1.43
CA PRO A 61 -8.31 -7.42 -1.06
C PRO A 61 -8.65 -8.56 -2.04
N MET A 62 -9.93 -8.76 -2.39
CA MET A 62 -10.37 -9.85 -3.29
C MET A 62 -9.91 -9.72 -4.75
N SER A 63 -9.24 -8.63 -5.12
CA SER A 63 -8.77 -8.41 -6.50
C SER A 63 -7.30 -8.75 -6.70
N HIS A 64 -6.59 -9.08 -5.61
CA HIS A 64 -5.22 -9.59 -5.69
C HIS A 64 -5.22 -10.90 -6.45
N GLU A 65 -4.19 -11.11 -7.25
CA GLU A 65 -3.99 -12.37 -7.95
C GLU A 65 -3.57 -13.46 -6.96
N VAL A 66 -4.20 -14.62 -7.05
CA VAL A 66 -4.07 -15.71 -6.08
C VAL A 66 -3.36 -16.89 -6.71
N ILE A 67 -2.25 -17.29 -6.14
CA ILE A 67 -1.53 -18.51 -6.49
C ILE A 67 -2.33 -19.70 -5.95
N LEU A 68 -2.68 -20.61 -6.86
CA LEU A 68 -3.44 -21.82 -6.56
C LEU A 68 -2.55 -23.07 -6.56
N ALA A 69 -1.51 -23.08 -7.41
CA ALA A 69 -0.58 -24.20 -7.48
C ALA A 69 0.80 -23.77 -8.02
N MET A 70 1.84 -24.47 -7.59
CA MET A 70 3.20 -24.36 -8.14
C MET A 70 3.69 -25.74 -8.56
N ASN A 71 4.11 -25.91 -9.82
CA ASN A 71 4.45 -27.21 -10.42
C ASN A 71 3.40 -28.31 -10.16
N ASN A 72 2.12 -27.97 -10.35
CA ASN A 72 0.96 -28.82 -10.08
C ASN A 72 0.78 -29.24 -8.60
N ARG A 73 1.61 -28.77 -7.67
CA ARG A 73 1.36 -28.91 -6.23
C ARG A 73 0.41 -27.80 -5.78
N PRO A 74 -0.73 -28.12 -5.13
CA PRO A 74 -1.64 -27.11 -4.63
C PRO A 74 -0.97 -26.30 -3.52
N ILE A 75 -1.17 -24.98 -3.56
CA ILE A 75 -0.69 -24.05 -2.53
C ILE A 75 -1.92 -23.46 -1.87
N ASN A 76 -2.28 -23.94 -0.68
CA ASN A 76 -3.51 -23.50 0.00
C ASN A 76 -3.22 -22.47 1.09
N THR A 77 -2.02 -22.53 1.67
CA THR A 77 -1.59 -21.69 2.77
C THR A 77 -0.24 -21.03 2.49
N VAL A 78 0.03 -19.96 3.24
CA VAL A 78 1.34 -19.28 3.25
C VAL A 78 2.47 -20.27 3.61
N ALA A 79 2.20 -21.24 4.50
CA ALA A 79 3.17 -22.27 4.87
C ALA A 79 3.49 -23.21 3.69
N ASP A 80 2.49 -23.62 2.92
CA ASP A 80 2.68 -24.48 1.74
C ASP A 80 3.57 -23.78 0.70
N TYR A 81 3.37 -22.47 0.51
CA TYR A 81 4.19 -21.66 -0.39
C TYR A 81 5.66 -21.65 0.04
N TYR A 82 5.95 -21.32 1.31
CA TYR A 82 7.33 -21.25 1.78
C TYR A 82 8.01 -22.63 1.83
N ALA A 83 7.25 -23.69 2.15
CA ALA A 83 7.74 -25.07 2.04
C ALA A 83 8.15 -25.38 0.59
N PHE A 84 7.30 -25.05 -0.38
CA PHE A 84 7.61 -25.24 -1.80
C PHE A 84 8.84 -24.43 -2.25
N VAL A 85 8.91 -23.14 -1.90
CA VAL A 85 10.03 -22.27 -2.31
C VAL A 85 11.36 -22.75 -1.71
N SER A 86 11.35 -23.34 -0.51
CA SER A 86 12.56 -23.87 0.13
C SER A 86 13.13 -25.13 -0.54
N GLU A 87 12.31 -25.85 -1.33
CA GLU A 87 12.72 -27.05 -2.08
C GLU A 87 13.21 -26.73 -3.51
N LEU A 88 13.22 -25.46 -3.91
CA LEU A 88 13.55 -25.09 -5.28
C LEU A 88 15.04 -25.19 -5.59
N ASP A 89 15.35 -25.88 -6.68
CA ASP A 89 16.68 -25.93 -7.27
C ASP A 89 16.96 -24.72 -8.18
N ILE A 90 18.23 -24.41 -8.36
CA ILE A 90 18.73 -23.35 -9.25
C ILE A 90 18.63 -23.77 -10.73
N ASN A 91 18.40 -22.81 -11.63
CA ASN A 91 18.29 -23.01 -13.07
C ASN A 91 17.22 -24.04 -13.47
N ARG A 92 16.16 -24.13 -12.68
CA ARG A 92 14.97 -24.93 -12.97
C ARG A 92 13.83 -24.04 -13.37
N THR A 93 13.09 -24.51 -14.36
CA THR A 93 11.83 -23.89 -14.75
C THR A 93 10.74 -24.34 -13.78
N ILE A 94 10.04 -23.37 -13.19
CA ILE A 94 8.86 -23.64 -12.37
C ILE A 94 7.64 -22.97 -12.99
N THR A 95 6.50 -23.61 -12.79
CA THR A 95 5.19 -23.11 -13.23
C THR A 95 4.41 -22.62 -12.03
N ILE A 96 3.88 -21.41 -12.10
CA ILE A 96 2.98 -20.84 -11.09
C ILE A 96 1.62 -20.67 -11.75
N LYS A 97 0.61 -21.40 -11.25
CA LYS A 97 -0.77 -21.26 -11.68
C LYS A 97 -1.51 -20.35 -10.72
N THR A 98 -2.04 -19.24 -11.24
CA THR A 98 -2.89 -18.33 -10.49
C THR A 98 -4.36 -18.45 -10.91
N ASP A 99 -5.24 -17.73 -10.22
CA ASP A 99 -6.64 -17.54 -10.58
C ASP A 99 -6.83 -16.77 -11.90
N LYS A 100 -5.81 -16.04 -12.38
CA LYS A 100 -5.85 -15.26 -13.62
C LYS A 100 -5.12 -15.92 -14.77
N LYS A 101 -3.87 -16.36 -14.57
CA LYS A 101 -3.04 -16.94 -15.63
C LYS A 101 -1.96 -17.88 -15.06
N SER A 102 -1.24 -18.55 -15.96
CA SER A 102 -0.10 -19.38 -15.60
C SER A 102 1.19 -18.69 -16.02
N TYR A 103 2.17 -18.69 -15.12
CA TYR A 103 3.51 -18.16 -15.37
C TYR A 103 4.51 -19.28 -15.38
N THR A 104 5.55 -19.09 -16.16
CA THR A 104 6.71 -19.97 -16.20
C THR A 104 7.92 -19.12 -15.87
N LEU A 105 8.60 -19.41 -14.76
CA LEU A 105 9.77 -18.66 -14.34
C LEU A 105 10.99 -19.57 -14.21
N LEU A 106 12.15 -19.01 -14.49
CA LEU A 106 13.44 -19.67 -14.33
C LEU A 106 14.05 -19.24 -13.00
N THR A 107 14.30 -20.20 -12.11
CA THR A 107 15.02 -19.93 -10.85
C THR A 107 16.46 -19.55 -11.17
N LYS A 108 16.99 -18.57 -10.43
CA LYS A 108 18.35 -18.07 -10.61
C LYS A 108 19.20 -18.41 -9.40
N GLY A 109 20.48 -18.67 -9.64
CA GLY A 109 21.46 -18.73 -8.56
C GLY A 109 21.74 -17.34 -8.04
N ASP A 110 21.96 -17.23 -6.74
CA ASP A 110 22.57 -16.06 -6.13
C ASP A 110 24.09 -16.27 -6.12
N TYR A 111 24.83 -15.31 -6.66
CA TYR A 111 26.26 -15.45 -6.93
C TYR A 111 27.05 -14.30 -6.28
N LEU A 112 28.06 -14.65 -5.49
CA LEU A 112 29.16 -13.76 -5.16
C LEU A 112 30.12 -13.74 -6.34
N ILE A 113 30.51 -12.55 -6.79
CA ILE A 113 31.55 -12.38 -7.81
C ILE A 113 32.86 -12.12 -7.06
N GLU A 114 33.80 -13.05 -7.19
CA GLU A 114 35.15 -12.95 -6.62
C GLU A 114 36.15 -12.72 -7.76
N GLU A 115 36.93 -11.64 -7.71
CA GLU A 115 38.00 -11.41 -8.68
C GLU A 115 39.22 -12.30 -8.35
N LEU A 116 39.74 -13.01 -9.35
CA LEU A 116 40.94 -13.84 -9.22
C LEU A 116 42.18 -13.01 -9.55
N ASN A 117 43.32 -13.35 -8.94
CA ASN A 117 44.64 -12.76 -9.24
C ASN A 117 45.22 -13.16 -10.63
N GLU A 118 44.39 -13.65 -11.54
CA GLU A 118 44.76 -14.04 -12.89
C GLU A 118 43.99 -13.21 -13.92
N THR A 119 44.55 -13.04 -15.11
CA THR A 119 43.90 -12.35 -16.22
C THR A 119 43.63 -13.28 -17.41
N GLU A 120 42.64 -12.96 -18.23
CA GLU A 120 42.32 -13.64 -19.50
C GLU A 120 42.38 -12.66 -20.67
N GLU A 121 42.77 -13.17 -21.83
CA GLU A 121 42.81 -12.43 -23.09
C GLU A 121 41.48 -12.58 -23.83
N LYS A 122 40.74 -11.48 -24.01
CA LYS A 122 39.52 -11.42 -24.80
C LYS A 122 39.75 -10.67 -26.10
N ILE A 123 39.37 -11.28 -27.21
CA ILE A 123 39.41 -10.62 -28.51
C ILE A 123 38.14 -9.77 -28.64
N VAL A 124 38.34 -8.47 -28.81
CA VAL A 124 37.28 -7.48 -28.97
C VAL A 124 37.45 -6.82 -30.32
N GLN A 125 36.35 -6.63 -31.03
CA GLN A 125 36.35 -5.93 -32.30
C GLN A 125 36.40 -4.42 -32.05
N GLU A 126 37.47 -3.79 -32.50
CA GLU A 126 37.69 -2.35 -32.42
C GLU A 126 37.65 -1.78 -33.84
N THR A 127 36.76 -0.83 -34.09
CA THR A 127 36.71 -0.13 -35.38
C THR A 127 37.62 1.08 -35.33
N ILE A 128 38.71 1.03 -36.09
CA ILE A 128 39.70 2.11 -36.19
C ILE A 128 39.50 2.90 -37.49
N LYS A 129 39.75 4.20 -37.43
CA LYS A 129 39.78 5.08 -38.59
C LYS A 129 41.17 5.08 -39.19
N VAL A 130 41.29 4.58 -40.42
CA VAL A 130 42.56 4.51 -41.15
C VAL A 130 42.50 5.49 -42.31
N ASN A 131 43.52 6.32 -42.44
CA ASN A 131 43.64 7.24 -43.55
C ASN A 131 44.16 6.47 -44.78
N GLU A 132 43.31 6.27 -45.78
CA GLU A 132 43.70 5.73 -47.08
C GLU A 132 43.76 6.88 -48.09
N THR A 133 44.88 6.99 -48.81
CA THR A 133 45.06 7.99 -49.86
C THR A 133 44.52 7.43 -51.18
N LYS A 134 43.52 8.10 -51.75
CA LYS A 134 42.98 7.79 -53.09
C LYS A 134 42.86 9.10 -53.85
N ASP A 135 43.39 9.15 -55.07
CA ASP A 135 43.36 10.32 -55.95
C ASP A 135 43.85 11.62 -55.30
N ASN A 136 44.99 11.56 -54.61
CA ASN A 136 45.65 12.70 -53.96
C ASN A 136 44.84 13.37 -52.82
N GLU A 137 43.71 12.80 -52.41
CA GLU A 137 42.96 13.19 -51.22
C GLU A 137 43.06 12.11 -50.14
N THR A 138 43.19 12.53 -48.89
CA THR A 138 43.27 11.62 -47.74
C THR A 138 41.86 11.33 -47.25
N ILE A 139 41.40 10.09 -47.41
CA ILE A 139 40.04 9.69 -47.04
C ILE A 139 40.12 8.80 -45.79
N VAL A 140 39.32 9.11 -44.78
CA VAL A 140 39.27 8.36 -43.53
C VAL A 140 38.30 7.19 -43.69
N VAL A 141 38.79 5.96 -43.64
CA VAL A 141 37.99 4.74 -43.78
C VAL A 141 37.96 3.99 -42.45
N GLU A 142 36.77 3.62 -41.99
CA GLU A 142 36.58 2.81 -40.79
C GLU A 142 36.84 1.33 -41.09
N LYS A 143 37.84 0.73 -40.42
CA LYS A 143 38.19 -0.70 -40.51
C LYS A 143 38.06 -1.34 -39.14
N THR A 144 37.34 -2.45 -39.06
CA THR A 144 37.22 -3.25 -37.84
C THR A 144 38.40 -4.21 -37.72
N ILE A 145 39.17 -4.09 -36.64
CA ILE A 145 40.27 -4.98 -36.29
C ILE A 145 39.93 -5.77 -35.02
N ASN A 146 40.43 -6.99 -34.94
CA ASN A 146 40.34 -7.80 -33.73
C ASN A 146 41.51 -7.42 -32.81
N LYS A 147 41.22 -6.92 -31.61
CA LYS A 147 42.22 -6.57 -30.61
C LYS A 147 42.02 -7.39 -29.35
N THR A 148 43.12 -7.99 -28.88
CA THR A 148 43.12 -8.77 -27.65
C THR A 148 43.31 -7.84 -26.45
N ILE A 149 42.38 -7.86 -25.50
CA ILE A 149 42.46 -7.13 -24.22
C ILE A 149 42.60 -8.11 -23.06
N THR A 150 43.34 -7.73 -22.05
CA THR A 150 43.59 -8.54 -20.85
C THR A 150 42.65 -8.08 -19.73
N VAL A 151 41.77 -8.96 -19.24
CA VAL A 151 40.78 -8.65 -18.18
C VAL A 151 40.97 -9.60 -16.99
N PRO A 152 40.77 -9.15 -15.73
CA PRO A 152 40.84 -10.04 -14.57
C PRO A 152 39.79 -11.14 -14.68
N LYS A 153 40.21 -12.38 -14.39
CA LYS A 153 39.29 -13.51 -14.37
C LYS A 153 38.40 -13.37 -13.14
N THR A 154 37.09 -13.32 -13.35
CA THR A 154 36.11 -13.35 -12.26
C THR A 154 35.64 -14.78 -12.03
N LYS A 155 35.58 -15.21 -10.77
CA LYS A 155 34.94 -16.45 -10.35
C LYS A 155 33.57 -16.14 -9.75
N LYS A 156 32.52 -16.75 -10.30
CA LYS A 156 31.19 -16.71 -9.70
C LYS A 156 31.07 -17.82 -8.67
N ILE A 157 31.00 -17.47 -7.40
CA ILE A 157 30.72 -18.40 -6.31
C ILE A 157 29.21 -18.42 -6.10
N LEU A 158 28.60 -19.59 -6.28
CA LEU A 158 27.19 -19.80 -5.98
C LEU A 158 26.98 -19.88 -4.46
N ILE A 159 26.15 -18.99 -3.91
CA ILE A 159 25.85 -18.92 -2.47
C ILE A 159 24.54 -19.63 -2.13
N GLY A 160 23.64 -19.73 -3.11
CA GLY A 160 22.32 -20.33 -2.94
C GLY A 160 21.39 -19.98 -4.09
N MET A 161 20.10 -20.21 -3.90
CA MET A 161 19.08 -19.77 -4.86
C MET A 161 18.67 -18.33 -4.56
N GLN A 162 18.63 -17.49 -5.59
CA GLN A 162 18.06 -16.15 -5.50
C GLN A 162 16.56 -16.24 -5.22
N ASN A 163 16.05 -15.42 -4.29
CA ASN A 163 14.62 -15.35 -4.02
C ASN A 163 13.84 -15.07 -5.32
N ILE A 164 12.77 -15.83 -5.57
CA ILE A 164 11.93 -15.66 -6.77
C ILE A 164 11.21 -14.31 -6.81
N GLY A 165 11.19 -13.57 -5.70
CA GLY A 165 10.79 -12.17 -5.62
C GLY A 165 9.31 -11.92 -5.42
N LEU A 166 8.55 -12.93 -4.94
CA LEU A 166 7.14 -12.78 -4.58
C LEU A 166 7.00 -12.62 -3.06
N SER A 167 6.31 -11.56 -2.65
CA SER A 167 5.72 -11.46 -1.31
C SER A 167 4.27 -11.91 -1.38
N ILE A 168 3.83 -12.70 -0.41
CA ILE A 168 2.50 -13.32 -0.42
C ILE A 168 1.74 -13.08 0.88
N MET A 169 0.42 -13.23 0.83
CA MET A 169 -0.47 -13.29 1.99
C MET A 169 -1.50 -14.41 1.80
N GLN A 170 -2.16 -14.83 2.88
CA GLN A 170 -3.28 -15.76 2.74
C GLN A 170 -4.35 -15.15 1.83
N ALA A 171 -4.94 -15.94 0.92
CA ALA A 171 -6.00 -15.45 0.07
C ALA A 171 -7.12 -14.78 0.91
N PRO A 172 -7.48 -13.52 0.61
CA PRO A 172 -8.49 -12.83 1.38
C PRO A 172 -9.86 -13.47 1.16
N THR A 173 -10.70 -13.52 2.18
CA THR A 173 -12.06 -14.08 2.09
C THR A 173 -13.13 -13.00 1.92
N THR A 174 -12.76 -11.73 2.07
CA THR A 174 -13.65 -10.57 1.88
C THR A 174 -12.83 -9.36 1.44
N ASN A 175 -13.49 -8.32 0.95
CA ASN A 175 -12.90 -7.01 0.67
C ASN A 175 -12.66 -6.15 1.93
N ILE A 176 -12.99 -6.66 3.12
CA ILE A 176 -12.74 -5.94 4.36
C ILE A 176 -11.24 -5.89 4.63
N ARG A 177 -10.67 -4.69 4.63
CA ARG A 177 -9.28 -4.48 5.00
C ARG A 177 -9.14 -4.55 6.51
N LYS A 178 -8.14 -5.29 6.99
CA LYS A 178 -7.83 -5.40 8.41
C LYS A 178 -6.71 -4.43 8.73
N GLY A 179 -6.86 -3.67 9.81
CA GLY A 179 -5.81 -2.81 10.36
C GLY A 179 -4.78 -3.61 11.15
N LEU A 180 -3.71 -2.92 11.55
CA LEU A 180 -2.60 -3.51 12.28
C LEU A 180 -3.04 -4.23 13.57
N ASP A 181 -4.05 -3.69 14.27
CA ASP A 181 -4.53 -4.29 15.51
C ASP A 181 -5.14 -5.70 15.33
N LEU A 182 -5.57 -6.04 14.11
CA LEU A 182 -6.11 -7.36 13.75
C LEU A 182 -5.10 -8.26 13.02
N GLN A 183 -4.20 -7.67 12.25
CA GLN A 183 -3.18 -8.40 11.49
C GLN A 183 -1.91 -8.67 12.30
N GLY A 184 -1.67 -7.86 13.32
CA GLY A 184 -0.43 -7.78 14.07
C GLY A 184 0.71 -7.10 13.30
N GLY A 185 1.76 -6.75 14.02
CA GLY A 185 2.92 -6.01 13.53
C GLY A 185 3.29 -4.86 14.46
N THR A 186 4.05 -3.91 13.94
CA THR A 186 4.63 -2.83 14.75
C THR A 186 4.10 -1.47 14.32
N ARG A 187 3.73 -0.65 15.31
CA ARG A 187 3.35 0.75 15.16
C ARG A 187 4.41 1.61 15.82
N VAL A 188 4.95 2.57 15.08
CA VAL A 188 5.94 3.53 15.58
C VAL A 188 5.43 4.94 15.35
N LEU A 189 5.42 5.74 16.42
CA LEU A 189 5.11 7.15 16.37
C LEU A 189 6.42 7.94 16.42
N LEU A 190 6.71 8.64 15.34
CA LEU A 190 7.89 9.47 15.18
C LEU A 190 7.51 10.95 15.29
N GLN A 191 8.42 11.77 15.83
CA GLN A 191 8.28 13.22 15.87
C GLN A 191 9.56 13.87 15.31
N PRO A 192 9.45 14.78 14.33
CA PRO A 192 10.58 15.59 13.91
C PRO A 192 11.16 16.38 15.09
N ALA A 193 12.48 16.39 15.23
CA ALA A 193 13.18 17.13 16.28
C ALA A 193 13.00 18.65 16.15
N GLU A 194 12.70 19.13 14.95
CA GLU A 194 12.56 20.55 14.62
C GLU A 194 11.25 20.80 13.87
N LYS A 195 10.82 22.07 13.83
CA LYS A 195 9.65 22.46 13.03
C LYS A 195 10.01 22.42 11.55
N ILE A 196 9.23 21.67 10.78
CA ILE A 196 9.38 21.51 9.33
C ILE A 196 8.21 22.13 8.57
N ASP A 197 8.26 22.37 7.26
CA ASP A 197 7.06 22.73 6.49
C ASP A 197 6.30 21.46 6.03
N ASP A 198 5.17 21.65 5.33
CA ASP A 198 4.34 20.53 4.86
C ASP A 198 5.05 19.74 3.73
N ASP A 199 5.88 20.39 2.90
CA ASP A 199 6.62 19.75 1.79
C ASP A 199 7.78 18.87 2.30
N MET A 200 8.51 19.36 3.30
CA MET A 200 9.56 18.63 4.00
C MET A 200 8.96 17.44 4.75
N MET A 201 7.78 17.59 5.39
CA MET A 201 7.07 16.48 6.02
C MET A 201 6.74 15.38 5.01
N SER A 202 6.18 15.75 3.85
CA SER A 202 5.89 14.79 2.78
C SER A 202 7.16 14.05 2.32
N THR A 203 8.26 14.79 2.18
CA THR A 203 9.55 14.21 1.75
C THR A 203 10.10 13.22 2.76
N ILE A 204 10.03 13.53 4.06
CA ILE A 204 10.42 12.60 5.13
C ILE A 204 9.55 11.34 5.07
N MET A 205 8.23 11.48 4.89
CA MET A 205 7.33 10.33 4.82
C MET A 205 7.63 9.43 3.61
N ASP A 206 7.85 10.01 2.43
CA ASP A 206 8.23 9.28 1.22
C ASP A 206 9.57 8.54 1.40
N ASN A 207 10.55 9.21 2.02
CA ASN A 207 11.85 8.64 2.36
C ASN A 207 11.74 7.43 3.30
N LEU A 208 10.92 7.54 4.35
CA LEU A 208 10.66 6.45 5.28
C LEU A 208 9.98 5.27 4.57
N GLN A 209 8.98 5.54 3.74
CA GLN A 209 8.28 4.51 2.97
C GLN A 209 9.24 3.73 2.06
N GLU A 210 10.07 4.42 1.27
CA GLU A 210 10.99 3.78 0.34
C GLU A 210 12.07 2.96 1.08
N ARG A 211 12.61 3.50 2.18
CA ARG A 211 13.59 2.76 3.01
C ARG A 211 13.01 1.46 3.53
N LEU A 212 11.81 1.50 4.11
CA LEU A 212 11.19 0.30 4.67
C LEU A 212 10.89 -0.72 3.56
N ASN A 213 10.47 -0.27 2.38
CA ASN A 213 10.28 -1.13 1.21
C ASN A 213 11.59 -1.85 0.78
N VAL A 214 12.73 -1.13 0.78
CA VAL A 214 14.06 -1.68 0.44
C VAL A 214 14.49 -2.79 1.41
N TYR A 215 14.08 -2.70 2.67
CA TYR A 215 14.31 -3.75 3.66
C TYR A 215 13.34 -4.93 3.56
N GLY A 216 12.47 -4.95 2.53
CA GLY A 216 11.50 -6.02 2.30
C GLY A 216 10.28 -5.93 3.19
N LEU A 217 10.14 -4.85 3.97
CA LEU A 217 8.93 -4.60 4.74
C LEU A 217 7.83 -4.14 3.79
N THR A 218 6.71 -4.85 3.83
CA THR A 218 5.55 -4.62 2.94
C THR A 218 4.32 -4.33 3.80
N ASP A 219 3.32 -3.62 3.27
CA ASP A 219 2.22 -3.00 4.05
C ASP A 219 2.68 -1.95 5.07
N VAL A 220 3.72 -1.20 4.70
CA VAL A 220 4.11 -0.02 5.46
C VAL A 220 3.09 1.08 5.18
N ILE A 221 2.47 1.59 6.24
CA ILE A 221 1.60 2.75 6.19
C ILE A 221 2.31 3.89 6.92
N VAL A 222 2.76 4.89 6.16
CA VAL A 222 3.28 6.15 6.73
C VAL A 222 2.20 7.23 6.62
N LYS A 223 1.82 7.84 7.75
CA LYS A 223 0.79 8.87 7.83
C LYS A 223 1.21 10.03 8.72
N GLU A 224 0.89 11.24 8.31
CA GLU A 224 0.98 12.40 9.20
C GLU A 224 -0.18 12.39 10.21
N ILE A 225 0.14 12.72 11.45
CA ILE A 225 -0.82 12.86 12.54
C ILE A 225 -0.58 14.17 13.28
N ARG A 226 -1.66 14.85 13.65
CA ARG A 226 -1.62 16.09 14.43
C ARG A 226 -2.32 15.86 15.76
N ASP A 227 -1.79 16.44 16.83
CA ASP A 227 -2.45 16.44 18.14
C ASP A 227 -3.66 17.40 18.19
N LYS A 228 -3.71 18.40 17.31
CA LYS A 228 -4.80 19.36 17.17
C LYS A 228 -5.17 19.61 15.70
N PRO A 229 -6.47 19.84 15.39
CA PRO A 229 -6.89 20.27 14.06
C PRO A 229 -6.21 21.55 13.61
N LYS A 230 -5.86 21.65 12.31
CA LYS A 230 -5.22 22.85 11.71
C LYS A 230 -6.04 24.13 11.94
N LEU A 231 -7.36 24.01 12.05
CA LEU A 231 -8.26 25.14 12.35
C LEU A 231 -8.09 25.72 13.77
N LEU A 232 -7.52 24.96 14.71
CA LEU A 232 -7.30 25.37 16.10
C LEU A 232 -5.85 25.80 16.39
N GLY A 233 -5.02 25.94 15.36
CA GLY A 233 -3.62 26.39 15.44
C GLY A 233 -2.60 25.33 14.99
N GLU A 234 -1.31 25.68 15.07
CA GLU A 234 -0.21 24.76 14.81
C GLU A 234 0.02 23.83 16.01
N GLY A 235 -0.62 22.66 15.98
CA GLY A 235 -0.34 21.55 16.88
C GLY A 235 1.01 20.87 16.60
N ASN A 236 1.41 19.94 17.46
CA ASN A 236 2.54 19.06 17.20
C ASN A 236 2.19 18.10 16.05
N ARG A 237 3.18 17.86 15.20
CA ARG A 237 3.08 16.90 14.09
C ARG A 237 3.87 15.65 14.41
N TYR A 238 3.28 14.52 14.06
CA TYR A 238 3.83 13.20 14.23
C TYR A 238 3.75 12.45 12.90
N ILE A 239 4.65 11.48 12.73
CA ILE A 239 4.61 10.52 11.64
C ILE A 239 4.30 9.17 12.25
N LEU A 240 3.14 8.62 11.93
CA LEU A 240 2.76 7.26 12.29
C LEU A 240 3.25 6.31 11.20
N VAL A 241 4.06 5.34 11.59
CA VAL A 241 4.52 4.25 10.74
C VAL A 241 3.89 2.96 11.27
N GLU A 242 3.09 2.29 10.46
CA GLU A 242 2.53 0.97 10.78
C GLU A 242 3.10 -0.06 9.81
N ILE A 243 3.62 -1.17 10.33
CA ILE A 243 4.26 -2.22 9.54
C ILE A 243 3.68 -3.57 9.95
N ALA A 244 2.86 -4.15 9.07
CA ALA A 244 2.24 -5.44 9.33
C ALA A 244 3.28 -6.56 9.41
N GLY A 245 3.16 -7.42 10.41
CA GLY A 245 4.00 -8.61 10.57
C GLY A 245 5.47 -8.38 10.95
N ALA A 246 5.92 -7.12 11.09
CA ALA A 246 7.28 -6.80 11.53
C ALA A 246 7.35 -6.66 13.06
N THR A 247 8.50 -7.02 13.63
CA THR A 247 8.77 -6.90 15.07
C THR A 247 9.31 -5.52 15.43
N GLU A 248 9.17 -5.13 16.70
CA GLU A 248 9.68 -3.84 17.18
C GLU A 248 11.19 -3.70 16.95
N GLU A 249 11.98 -4.75 17.19
CA GLU A 249 13.43 -4.71 17.03
C GLU A 249 13.83 -4.49 15.57
N GLU A 250 13.21 -5.22 14.63
CA GLU A 250 13.44 -5.04 13.19
C GLU A 250 13.13 -3.61 12.74
N VAL A 251 12.05 -3.01 13.25
CA VAL A 251 11.58 -1.70 12.79
C VAL A 251 12.34 -0.56 13.46
N LYS A 252 12.65 -0.68 14.75
CA LYS A 252 13.35 0.35 15.52
C LYS A 252 14.74 0.61 14.95
N ASP A 253 15.46 -0.45 14.58
CA ASP A 253 16.80 -0.34 14.00
C ASP A 253 16.80 0.36 12.63
N LEU A 254 15.75 0.14 11.83
CA LEU A 254 15.59 0.75 10.52
C LEU A 254 15.17 2.22 10.60
N LEU A 255 14.28 2.54 11.53
CA LEU A 255 13.75 3.90 11.71
C LEU A 255 14.70 4.80 12.50
N ALA A 256 15.51 4.25 13.41
CA ALA A 256 16.45 5.02 14.22
C ALA A 256 17.75 5.37 13.48
N LYS A 257 18.15 4.57 12.48
CA LYS A 257 19.35 4.86 11.66
C LYS A 257 19.03 5.97 10.66
N GLN A 258 19.87 7.00 10.64
CA GLN A 258 19.93 7.95 9.54
C GLN A 258 20.46 7.17 8.34
N GLY A 259 19.60 6.90 7.35
CA GLY A 259 19.96 6.07 6.21
C GLY A 259 21.13 6.63 5.45
N LYS A 260 21.90 5.76 4.80
CA LYS A 260 23.10 6.11 4.03
C LYS A 260 22.85 5.83 2.55
N PHE A 261 22.78 6.88 1.75
CA PHE A 261 22.72 6.76 0.29
C PHE A 261 24.13 6.92 -0.29
N GLU A 262 24.53 6.00 -1.14
CA GLU A 262 25.80 6.06 -1.87
C GLU A 262 25.56 5.77 -3.35
N ALA A 263 26.10 6.61 -4.22
CA ALA A 263 26.25 6.30 -5.63
C ALA A 263 27.67 5.79 -5.87
N LYS A 264 27.79 4.62 -6.50
CA LYS A 264 29.08 3.96 -6.78
C LYS A 264 29.24 3.73 -8.27
N ILE A 265 30.46 3.90 -8.77
CA ILE A 265 30.88 3.47 -10.10
C ILE A 265 31.91 2.38 -9.89
N ALA A 266 31.65 1.18 -10.41
CA ALA A 266 32.31 -0.04 -9.95
C ALA A 266 32.26 -0.13 -8.41
N GLU A 267 33.42 -0.10 -7.72
CA GLU A 267 33.52 -0.16 -6.26
C GLU A 267 33.78 1.22 -5.60
N THR A 268 33.88 2.29 -6.38
CA THR A 268 34.21 3.63 -5.86
C THR A 268 32.96 4.44 -5.58
N THR A 269 32.76 4.86 -4.33
CA THR A 269 31.71 5.84 -3.97
C THR A 269 32.05 7.20 -4.56
N VAL A 270 31.23 7.66 -5.50
CA VAL A 270 31.42 8.95 -6.19
C VAL A 270 30.67 10.08 -5.53
N PHE A 271 29.49 9.82 -4.95
CA PHE A 271 28.77 10.79 -4.13
C PHE A 271 27.80 10.14 -3.14
N ARG A 272 27.54 10.85 -2.04
CA ARG A 272 26.64 10.49 -0.94
C ARG A 272 25.48 11.46 -0.81
N GLY A 273 24.31 10.94 -0.44
CA GLY A 273 23.13 11.77 -0.19
C GLY A 273 23.28 12.51 1.14
N GLY A 274 22.84 13.77 1.20
CA GLY A 274 22.94 14.60 2.41
C GLY A 274 24.33 15.21 2.67
N GLU A 275 25.36 14.78 1.95
CA GLU A 275 26.72 15.31 2.03
C GLU A 275 27.18 15.89 0.68
N ASP A 276 27.15 15.08 -0.38
CA ASP A 276 27.68 15.44 -1.71
C ASP A 276 26.60 15.95 -2.68
N ILE A 277 25.34 15.53 -2.51
CA ILE A 277 24.20 16.04 -3.30
C ILE A 277 23.62 17.26 -2.57
N THR A 278 23.78 18.44 -3.16
CA THR A 278 23.36 19.71 -2.56
C THR A 278 21.93 20.10 -2.91
N TYR A 279 21.43 19.64 -4.06
CA TYR A 279 20.06 19.92 -4.51
C TYR A 279 19.54 18.81 -5.43
N VAL A 280 18.26 18.50 -5.30
CA VAL A 280 17.53 17.59 -6.19
C VAL A 280 16.30 18.36 -6.66
N CYS A 281 16.21 18.66 -7.97
CA CYS A 281 15.10 19.45 -8.49
C CYS A 281 13.80 18.67 -8.42
N ARG A 282 12.76 19.30 -7.84
CA ARG A 282 11.38 18.77 -7.76
C ARG A 282 10.32 19.76 -8.27
N THR A 283 10.73 20.93 -8.73
CA THR A 283 9.83 21.93 -9.31
C THR A 283 9.52 21.56 -10.76
N ALA A 284 8.38 22.02 -11.28
CA ALA A 284 8.00 21.78 -12.67
C ALA A 284 8.96 22.44 -13.68
N GLU A 285 9.82 23.35 -13.24
CA GLU A 285 10.79 24.06 -14.09
C GLU A 285 11.97 23.18 -14.52
N CYS A 286 12.38 22.24 -13.65
CA CYS A 286 13.55 21.38 -13.91
C CYS A 286 13.29 19.90 -13.58
N SER A 287 12.01 19.50 -13.41
CA SER A 287 11.62 18.11 -13.29
C SER A 287 10.25 17.86 -13.92
N GLY A 288 10.08 16.71 -14.55
CA GLY A 288 8.82 16.31 -15.16
C GLY A 288 9.00 15.33 -16.31
N ILE A 289 7.96 15.23 -17.14
CA ILE A 289 8.07 14.53 -18.43
C ILE A 289 9.04 15.30 -19.31
N ASP A 290 10.01 14.59 -19.88
CA ASP A 290 11.04 15.16 -20.74
C ASP A 290 10.36 15.79 -21.97
N PRO A 291 10.46 17.11 -22.19
CA PRO A 291 9.79 17.78 -23.29
C PRO A 291 10.35 17.41 -24.66
N ASN A 292 11.59 16.89 -24.72
CA ASN A 292 12.26 16.52 -25.96
C ASN A 292 11.97 15.08 -26.37
N ARG A 293 11.78 14.18 -25.39
CA ARG A 293 11.47 12.76 -25.65
C ARG A 293 9.98 12.45 -25.56
N GLY A 294 9.27 13.07 -24.60
CA GLY A 294 7.83 12.93 -24.41
C GLY A 294 7.38 11.49 -24.18
N CYS A 295 6.21 11.16 -24.73
CA CYS A 295 5.62 9.83 -24.70
C CYS A 295 5.66 9.19 -26.09
N GLY A 296 6.05 7.92 -26.14
CA GLY A 296 6.13 7.12 -27.37
C GLY A 296 5.41 5.77 -27.23
N LYS A 297 5.08 5.17 -28.37
CA LYS A 297 4.54 3.80 -28.41
C LYS A 297 5.67 2.79 -28.24
N ILE A 298 5.44 1.78 -27.41
CA ILE A 298 6.32 0.62 -27.24
C ILE A 298 5.53 -0.66 -27.53
N GLU A 299 6.23 -1.78 -27.71
CA GLU A 299 5.57 -3.06 -27.90
C GLU A 299 4.74 -3.41 -26.65
N GLY A 300 3.40 -3.47 -26.81
CA GLY A 300 2.47 -3.72 -25.71
C GLY A 300 1.95 -2.51 -24.94
N GLY A 301 2.29 -1.27 -25.33
CA GLY A 301 1.75 -0.08 -24.64
C GLY A 301 2.35 1.27 -25.03
N MET A 302 2.39 2.19 -24.08
CA MET A 302 3.01 3.51 -24.17
C MET A 302 4.13 3.61 -23.14
N ALA A 303 5.18 4.37 -23.44
CA ALA A 303 6.22 4.74 -22.49
C ALA A 303 6.46 6.25 -22.54
N CYS A 304 6.62 6.86 -21.38
CA CYS A 304 6.95 8.28 -21.26
C CYS A 304 8.31 8.44 -20.59
N SER A 305 9.14 9.33 -21.13
CA SER A 305 10.43 9.68 -20.55
C SER A 305 10.28 10.82 -19.54
N PHE A 306 10.99 10.75 -18.43
CA PHE A 306 11.10 11.83 -17.47
C PHE A 306 12.54 12.33 -17.39
N MET A 307 12.71 13.56 -16.92
CA MET A 307 14.02 14.11 -16.55
C MET A 307 13.92 14.97 -15.29
N PHE A 308 15.00 15.04 -14.53
CA PHE A 308 15.21 16.04 -13.47
C PHE A 308 16.70 16.32 -13.26
N SER A 309 17.05 17.49 -12.72
CA SER A 309 18.45 17.82 -12.39
C SER A 309 18.82 17.58 -10.93
N ILE A 310 20.09 17.27 -10.69
CA ILE A 310 20.72 17.30 -9.37
C ILE A 310 21.96 18.18 -9.38
N SER A 311 22.25 18.77 -8.23
CA SER A 311 23.46 19.54 -7.98
C SER A 311 24.39 18.77 -7.06
N LEU A 312 25.66 18.64 -7.44
CA LEU A 312 26.74 18.03 -6.66
C LEU A 312 27.68 19.08 -6.09
N THR A 313 28.35 18.76 -4.99
CA THR A 313 29.53 19.49 -4.54
C THR A 313 30.65 19.40 -5.59
N PRO A 314 31.54 20.40 -5.71
CA PRO A 314 32.68 20.34 -6.61
C PRO A 314 33.57 19.11 -6.38
N GLU A 315 33.75 18.71 -5.11
CA GLU A 315 34.55 17.54 -4.74
C GLU A 315 33.93 16.25 -5.26
N ALA A 316 32.61 16.11 -5.16
CA ALA A 316 31.87 14.97 -5.67
C ALA A 316 31.86 14.91 -7.20
N ALA A 317 31.66 16.06 -7.85
CA ALA A 317 31.76 16.18 -9.31
C ALA A 317 33.16 15.76 -9.80
N GLN A 318 34.22 16.14 -9.07
CA GLN A 318 35.58 15.72 -9.38
C GLN A 318 35.80 14.22 -9.17
N LYS A 319 35.32 13.65 -8.06
CA LYS A 319 35.38 12.19 -7.82
C LYS A 319 34.70 11.40 -8.93
N GLN A 320 33.53 11.84 -9.38
CA GLN A 320 32.85 11.23 -10.53
C GLN A 320 33.68 11.36 -11.81
N ALA A 321 34.24 12.54 -12.08
CA ALA A 321 35.11 12.75 -13.24
C ALA A 321 36.30 11.78 -13.24
N ASP A 322 36.97 11.64 -12.10
CA ASP A 322 38.10 10.73 -11.95
C ASP A 322 37.69 9.27 -12.11
N ALA A 323 36.57 8.85 -11.51
CA ALA A 323 36.03 7.49 -11.60
C ALA A 323 35.54 7.12 -13.02
N THR A 324 35.20 8.12 -13.85
CA THR A 324 34.72 7.91 -15.22
C THR A 324 35.80 8.06 -16.28
N ARG A 325 36.96 8.65 -15.96
CA ARG A 325 38.01 9.01 -16.93
C ARG A 325 38.43 7.84 -17.81
N ASP A 326 38.66 6.68 -17.20
CA ASP A 326 39.23 5.51 -17.88
C ASP A 326 38.16 4.51 -18.36
N LEU A 327 36.87 4.84 -18.23
CA LEU A 327 35.77 3.99 -18.68
C LEU A 327 35.66 4.00 -20.21
N LYS A 328 35.21 2.88 -20.79
CA LYS A 328 35.01 2.79 -22.24
C LYS A 328 33.64 3.36 -22.61
N VAL A 329 33.53 3.93 -23.80
CA VAL A 329 32.25 4.36 -24.37
C VAL A 329 31.64 3.21 -25.18
N GLU A 330 30.39 2.85 -24.86
CA GLU A 330 29.57 1.86 -25.52
C GLU A 330 28.42 2.53 -26.27
N LYS A 331 28.26 2.17 -27.55
CA LYS A 331 27.10 2.58 -28.35
C LYS A 331 25.92 1.65 -28.07
N ARG A 332 24.80 2.23 -27.65
CA ARG A 332 23.50 1.54 -27.46
C ARG A 332 22.43 2.22 -28.31
N GLU A 333 21.29 1.58 -28.50
CA GLU A 333 20.17 2.13 -29.31
C GLU A 333 19.71 3.52 -28.85
N GLN A 334 19.92 3.86 -27.57
CA GLN A 334 19.48 5.10 -26.94
C GLN A 334 20.59 6.15 -26.79
N GLY A 335 21.80 5.89 -27.29
CA GLY A 335 22.94 6.81 -27.24
C GLY A 335 24.27 6.16 -26.86
N GLU A 336 25.26 7.01 -26.61
CA GLU A 336 26.59 6.61 -26.14
C GLU A 336 26.66 6.70 -24.62
N TYR A 337 27.00 5.59 -23.98
CA TYR A 337 27.08 5.46 -22.52
C TYR A 337 28.42 4.88 -22.09
N LEU A 338 28.82 5.09 -20.85
CA LEU A 338 30.01 4.48 -20.29
C LEU A 338 29.77 3.00 -19.96
N SER A 339 30.85 2.22 -20.02
CA SER A 339 30.83 0.77 -19.80
C SER A 339 30.36 0.37 -18.40
N GLU A 340 30.62 1.22 -17.40
CA GLU A 340 30.17 1.01 -16.02
C GLU A 340 28.98 1.91 -15.69
N PRO A 341 27.89 1.34 -15.12
CA PRO A 341 26.75 2.13 -14.67
C PRO A 341 27.04 2.80 -13.32
N LEU A 342 26.31 3.87 -13.04
CA LEU A 342 26.19 4.44 -11.72
C LEU A 342 25.23 3.57 -10.89
N GLN A 343 25.74 2.88 -9.89
CA GLN A 343 24.96 2.03 -9.01
C GLN A 343 24.49 2.81 -7.79
N LEU A 344 23.20 2.72 -7.47
CA LEU A 344 22.58 3.44 -6.36
C LEU A 344 22.39 2.49 -5.19
N PHE A 345 22.95 2.83 -4.03
CA PHE A 345 22.87 2.05 -2.80
C PHE A 345 22.16 2.81 -1.70
N LEU A 346 21.33 2.11 -0.94
CA LEU A 346 20.70 2.59 0.27
C LEU A 346 21.01 1.60 1.40
N ASP A 347 21.70 2.07 2.43
CA ASP A 347 22.16 1.25 3.55
C ASP A 347 22.88 -0.03 3.07
N ASP A 348 23.84 0.16 2.16
CA ASP A 348 24.67 -0.88 1.51
C ASP A 348 23.90 -1.89 0.62
N LYS A 349 22.58 -1.71 0.43
CA LYS A 349 21.78 -2.48 -0.53
C LYS A 349 21.65 -1.74 -1.85
N LYS A 350 21.98 -2.38 -2.96
CA LYS A 350 21.76 -1.82 -4.30
C LYS A 350 20.25 -1.69 -4.57
N VAL A 351 19.77 -0.47 -4.76
CA VAL A 351 18.35 -0.15 -4.99
C VAL A 351 18.02 0.17 -6.44
N ASP A 352 19.00 0.68 -7.19
CA ASP A 352 18.85 1.01 -8.60
C ASP A 352 20.20 1.11 -9.31
N GLN A 353 20.16 1.33 -10.63
CA GLN A 353 21.34 1.69 -11.42
C GLN A 353 20.98 2.57 -12.61
N LEU A 354 21.86 3.52 -12.94
CA LEU A 354 21.70 4.45 -14.05
C LEU A 354 22.88 4.30 -15.02
N ASN A 355 22.62 4.36 -16.32
CA ASN A 355 23.71 4.46 -17.29
C ASN A 355 24.28 5.89 -17.26
N ILE A 356 25.59 6.01 -17.42
CA ILE A 356 26.28 7.31 -17.44
C ILE A 356 26.50 7.69 -18.89
N ALA A 357 26.07 8.89 -19.29
CA ALA A 357 26.27 9.37 -20.65
C ALA A 357 27.76 9.62 -20.94
N ALA A 358 28.19 9.35 -22.18
CA ALA A 358 29.59 9.45 -22.58
C ALA A 358 30.17 10.87 -22.45
N ASP A 359 29.32 11.90 -22.53
CA ASP A 359 29.71 13.30 -22.40
C ASP A 359 30.11 13.71 -20.97
N LEU A 360 29.87 12.85 -19.98
CA LEU A 360 30.32 13.01 -18.59
C LEU A 360 31.69 12.36 -18.32
N GLN A 361 32.27 11.64 -19.29
CA GLN A 361 33.55 10.95 -19.12
C GLN A 361 34.68 11.91 -18.74
N GLY A 362 35.29 11.72 -17.57
CA GLY A 362 36.45 12.52 -17.17
C GLY A 362 36.14 13.99 -16.88
N ARG A 363 34.86 14.40 -16.86
CA ARG A 363 34.43 15.80 -16.73
C ARG A 363 33.77 16.04 -15.39
N ALA A 364 34.30 17.00 -14.64
CA ALA A 364 33.70 17.45 -13.39
C ALA A 364 32.51 18.35 -13.70
N VAL A 365 31.31 17.81 -13.53
CA VAL A 365 30.04 18.50 -13.76
C VAL A 365 29.25 18.53 -12.47
N THR A 366 28.93 19.73 -11.98
CA THR A 366 28.16 19.91 -10.74
C THR A 366 26.66 19.85 -10.97
N GLU A 367 26.17 20.07 -12.19
CA GLU A 367 24.74 20.01 -12.54
C GLU A 367 24.50 18.84 -13.49
N ILE A 368 23.83 17.79 -13.00
CA ILE A 368 23.65 16.54 -13.74
C ILE A 368 22.17 16.32 -14.00
N ALA A 369 21.83 16.06 -15.26
CA ALA A 369 20.50 15.63 -15.65
C ALA A 369 20.36 14.11 -15.46
N ILE A 370 19.36 13.70 -14.69
CA ILE A 370 18.93 12.31 -14.55
C ILE A 370 17.69 12.12 -15.41
N SER A 371 17.67 11.05 -16.21
CA SER A 371 16.53 10.69 -17.04
C SER A 371 16.18 9.21 -16.91
N GLY A 372 14.91 8.90 -17.17
CA GLY A 372 14.40 7.53 -17.16
C GLY A 372 13.07 7.46 -17.89
N SER A 373 12.35 6.34 -17.76
CA SER A 373 11.04 6.17 -18.38
C SER A 373 10.09 5.35 -17.52
N GLY A 374 8.79 5.54 -17.75
CA GLY A 374 7.72 4.72 -17.20
C GLY A 374 6.79 4.23 -18.31
N ALA A 375 6.43 2.94 -18.26
CA ALA A 375 5.56 2.30 -19.24
C ALA A 375 4.16 2.05 -18.69
N GLY A 376 3.15 2.02 -19.55
CA GLY A 376 1.76 1.74 -19.19
C GLY A 376 0.94 1.28 -20.38
N THR A 377 -0.25 0.73 -20.11
CA THR A 377 -1.18 0.27 -21.16
C THR A 377 -1.86 1.42 -21.90
N SER A 378 -1.86 2.60 -21.29
CA SER A 378 -2.31 3.86 -21.86
C SER A 378 -1.28 4.96 -21.61
N GLU A 379 -1.34 6.03 -22.40
CA GLU A 379 -0.49 7.20 -22.21
C GLU A 379 -0.64 7.80 -20.81
N GLN A 380 -1.86 7.91 -20.30
CA GLN A 380 -2.14 8.42 -18.95
C GLN A 380 -1.46 7.57 -17.88
N GLU A 381 -1.49 6.24 -18.02
CA GLU A 381 -0.83 5.32 -17.09
C GLU A 381 0.70 5.42 -17.21
N ALA A 382 1.23 5.54 -18.43
CA ALA A 382 2.67 5.72 -18.67
C ALA A 382 3.20 7.02 -18.06
N ILE A 383 2.45 8.13 -18.17
CA ILE A 383 2.78 9.41 -17.53
C ILE A 383 2.83 9.24 -16.00
N VAL A 384 1.80 8.63 -15.40
CA VAL A 384 1.77 8.42 -13.95
C VAL A 384 2.94 7.54 -13.50
N ASN A 385 3.23 6.46 -14.21
CA ASN A 385 4.33 5.57 -13.88
C ASN A 385 5.70 6.26 -14.04
N ALA A 386 5.89 7.07 -15.08
CA ALA A 386 7.12 7.84 -15.28
C ALA A 386 7.33 8.87 -14.16
N LEU A 387 6.28 9.61 -13.79
CA LEU A 387 6.34 10.57 -12.69
C LEU A 387 6.55 9.90 -11.33
N ASN A 388 5.99 8.71 -11.11
CA ASN A 388 6.23 7.94 -9.90
C ASN A 388 7.69 7.45 -9.81
N GLU A 389 8.25 6.96 -10.92
CA GLU A 389 9.65 6.54 -10.97
C GLU A 389 10.60 7.73 -10.78
N MET A 390 10.30 8.87 -11.40
CA MET A 390 11.03 10.12 -11.19
C MET A 390 11.03 10.52 -9.71
N LYS A 391 9.85 10.57 -9.08
CA LYS A 391 9.72 10.90 -7.66
C LYS A 391 10.47 9.90 -6.78
N ARG A 392 10.41 8.61 -7.11
CA ARG A 392 11.14 7.56 -6.41
C ARG A 392 12.65 7.79 -6.47
N LEU A 393 13.22 8.07 -7.65
CA LEU A 393 14.65 8.38 -7.78
C LEU A 393 15.03 9.67 -7.04
N GLN A 394 14.23 10.73 -7.14
CA GLN A 394 14.43 11.95 -6.37
C GLN A 394 14.47 11.66 -4.86
N THR A 395 13.52 10.86 -4.36
CA THR A 395 13.47 10.40 -2.97
C THR A 395 14.74 9.63 -2.61
N ILE A 396 15.16 8.63 -3.40
CA ILE A 396 16.40 7.86 -3.14
C ILE A 396 17.65 8.75 -3.06
N LEU A 397 17.76 9.77 -3.91
CA LEU A 397 18.92 10.67 -3.90
C LEU A 397 18.92 11.59 -2.68
N ILE A 398 17.75 11.83 -2.07
CA ILE A 398 17.58 12.62 -0.83
C ILE A 398 17.71 11.74 0.42
N THR A 399 17.36 10.44 0.38
CA THR A 399 17.29 9.55 1.56
C THR A 399 18.63 9.34 2.29
N GLY A 400 19.76 9.78 1.74
CA GLY A 400 21.10 9.59 2.32
C GLY A 400 21.39 10.29 3.63
N SER A 401 20.45 11.11 4.06
CA SER A 401 20.28 11.50 5.46
C SER A 401 18.84 11.97 5.57
N LEU A 402 18.03 11.42 6.47
CA LEU A 402 16.76 12.09 6.78
C LEU A 402 17.08 13.57 7.07
N PRO A 403 16.43 14.53 6.37
CA PRO A 403 16.82 15.95 6.43
C PRO A 403 16.68 16.51 7.84
N VAL A 404 15.88 15.86 8.68
CA VAL A 404 15.71 16.16 10.10
C VAL A 404 15.74 14.87 10.90
N LYS A 405 16.35 14.92 12.09
CA LYS A 405 16.33 13.82 13.05
C LYS A 405 14.89 13.53 13.49
N LEU A 406 14.50 12.26 13.46
CA LEU A 406 13.22 11.79 13.97
C LEU A 406 13.40 11.14 15.34
N ASN A 407 12.60 11.57 16.32
CA ASN A 407 12.58 10.98 17.64
C ASN A 407 11.42 9.96 17.71
N ILE A 408 11.71 8.76 18.22
CA ILE A 408 10.67 7.77 18.51
C ILE A 408 9.94 8.19 19.78
N VAL A 409 8.68 8.58 19.64
CA VAL A 409 7.81 8.96 20.76
C VAL A 409 7.20 7.73 21.41
N LYS A 410 6.78 6.77 20.59
CA LYS A 410 6.15 5.53 21.06
C LYS A 410 6.36 4.41 20.06
N THR A 411 6.56 3.19 20.57
CA THR A 411 6.49 1.96 19.79
C THR A 411 5.49 1.02 20.43
N ASP A 412 4.58 0.48 19.65
CA ASP A 412 3.64 -0.57 20.05
C ASP A 412 3.87 -1.79 19.15
N ASN A 413 4.13 -2.96 19.75
CA ASN A 413 4.14 -4.23 19.05
C ASN A 413 2.84 -4.99 19.33
N ILE A 414 2.13 -5.36 18.28
CA ILE A 414 0.82 -6.01 18.37
C ILE A 414 0.94 -7.43 17.84
N SER A 415 0.66 -8.41 18.69
CA SER A 415 0.63 -9.81 18.26
C SER A 415 -0.58 -10.10 17.37
N PRO A 416 -0.40 -10.72 16.20
CA PRO A 416 -1.50 -11.19 15.34
C PRO A 416 -2.49 -12.10 16.09
N MET A 417 -1.96 -12.94 16.99
CA MET A 417 -2.75 -13.88 17.79
C MET A 417 -3.71 -13.16 18.72
N LEU A 418 -3.26 -12.08 19.35
CA LEU A 418 -4.07 -11.31 20.29
C LEU A 418 -5.22 -10.58 19.57
N GLY A 419 -4.94 -9.99 18.40
CA GLY A 419 -5.97 -9.36 17.56
C GLY A 419 -7.06 -10.34 17.11
N MET A 420 -6.67 -11.53 16.66
CA MET A 420 -7.62 -12.58 16.27
C MET A 420 -8.44 -13.13 17.44
N GLN A 421 -7.84 -13.29 18.62
CA GLN A 421 -8.57 -13.69 19.83
C GLN A 421 -9.56 -12.61 20.26
N PHE A 422 -9.15 -11.34 20.26
CA PHE A 422 -10.02 -10.23 20.59
C PHE A 422 -11.23 -10.17 19.65
N LEU A 423 -11.01 -10.29 18.33
CA LEU A 423 -12.10 -10.30 17.35
C LEU A 423 -13.11 -11.43 17.62
N LYS A 424 -12.63 -12.65 17.89
CA LYS A 424 -13.50 -13.80 18.23
C LYS A 424 -14.32 -13.53 19.50
N ASN A 425 -13.68 -13.00 20.55
CA ASN A 425 -14.35 -12.68 21.80
C ASN A 425 -15.38 -11.54 21.62
N ALA A 426 -15.04 -10.50 20.86
CA ALA A 426 -15.94 -9.39 20.55
C ALA A 426 -17.19 -9.86 19.81
N ILE A 427 -17.04 -10.75 18.81
CA ILE A 427 -18.17 -11.35 18.09
C ILE A 427 -19.03 -12.18 19.06
N PHE A 428 -18.41 -13.03 19.87
CA PHE A 428 -19.12 -13.89 20.82
C PHE A 428 -19.93 -13.08 21.84
N VAL A 429 -19.30 -12.08 22.47
CA VAL A 429 -19.95 -11.18 23.43
C VAL A 429 -21.04 -10.35 22.76
N GLY A 430 -20.81 -9.86 21.53
CA GLY A 430 -21.80 -9.13 20.75
C GLY A 430 -23.07 -9.95 20.47
N ILE A 431 -22.92 -11.22 20.09
CA ILE A 431 -24.05 -12.13 19.88
C ILE A 431 -24.83 -12.34 21.18
N ILE A 432 -24.13 -12.61 22.30
CA ILE A 432 -24.78 -12.77 23.60
C ILE A 432 -25.54 -11.50 24.00
N ALA A 433 -24.97 -10.32 23.79
CA ALA A 433 -25.61 -9.05 24.11
C ALA A 433 -26.91 -8.84 23.30
N ILE A 434 -26.87 -9.06 21.98
CA ILE A 434 -28.06 -8.94 21.12
C ILE A 434 -29.15 -9.92 21.56
N LEU A 435 -28.78 -11.18 21.86
CA LEU A 435 -29.73 -12.19 22.32
C LEU A 435 -30.32 -11.84 23.70
N ALA A 436 -29.50 -11.37 24.63
CA ALA A 436 -29.94 -10.96 25.96
C ALA A 436 -30.98 -9.84 25.88
N VAL A 437 -30.72 -8.80 25.07
CA VAL A 437 -31.69 -7.71 24.88
C VAL A 437 -32.96 -8.21 24.20
N ALA A 438 -32.83 -9.02 23.15
CA ALA A 438 -34.00 -9.60 22.48
C ALA A 438 -34.88 -10.44 23.42
N ILE A 439 -34.27 -11.21 24.34
CA ILE A 439 -35.00 -11.97 25.38
C ILE A 439 -35.72 -11.03 26.34
N ILE A 440 -35.06 -9.99 26.85
CA ILE A 440 -35.68 -9.02 27.75
C ILE A 440 -36.88 -8.35 27.08
N ILE A 441 -36.75 -7.95 25.82
CA ILE A 441 -37.82 -7.33 25.03
C ILE A 441 -38.96 -8.32 24.76
N ALA A 442 -38.64 -9.57 24.45
CA ALA A 442 -39.65 -10.63 24.30
C ALA A 442 -40.46 -10.83 25.58
N ILE A 443 -39.81 -10.85 26.75
CA ILE A 443 -40.47 -10.98 28.05
C ILE A 443 -41.31 -9.75 28.36
N ARG A 444 -40.75 -8.56 28.20
CA ARG A 444 -41.38 -7.28 28.55
C ARG A 444 -42.64 -7.00 27.73
N TYR A 445 -42.57 -7.18 26.41
CA TYR A 445 -43.66 -6.83 25.49
C TYR A 445 -44.52 -8.03 25.08
N ARG A 446 -44.11 -9.27 25.38
CA ARG A 446 -44.82 -10.51 25.02
C ARG A 446 -45.03 -10.72 23.51
N TYR A 447 -44.27 -10.02 22.67
CA TYR A 447 -44.32 -10.13 21.21
C TYR A 447 -43.00 -10.66 20.64
N LEU A 448 -42.90 -11.98 20.44
CA LEU A 448 -41.72 -12.62 19.85
C LEU A 448 -41.35 -12.04 18.46
N LYS A 449 -42.35 -11.56 17.70
CA LYS A 449 -42.15 -10.94 16.39
C LYS A 449 -41.37 -9.62 16.46
N VAL A 450 -41.51 -8.86 17.56
CA VAL A 450 -40.74 -7.62 17.79
C VAL A 450 -39.28 -7.96 18.05
N ALA A 451 -39.03 -8.90 18.98
CA ALA A 451 -37.69 -9.36 19.30
C ALA A 451 -36.96 -9.93 18.08
N ALA A 452 -37.65 -10.74 17.26
CA ALA A 452 -37.09 -11.26 16.01
C ALA A 452 -36.76 -10.15 15.00
N SER A 453 -37.64 -9.15 14.84
CA SER A 453 -37.39 -8.01 13.94
C SER A 453 -36.18 -7.19 14.42
N MET A 454 -36.01 -7.04 15.73
CA MET A 454 -34.89 -6.34 16.34
C MET A 454 -33.56 -7.03 16.00
N ILE A 455 -33.47 -8.35 16.18
CA ILE A 455 -32.28 -9.14 15.79
C ILE A 455 -31.97 -8.97 14.30
N VAL A 456 -32.98 -9.14 13.43
CA VAL A 456 -32.80 -9.01 11.97
C VAL A 456 -32.26 -7.64 11.60
N ILE A 457 -32.78 -6.58 12.21
CA ILE A 457 -32.34 -5.22 11.94
C ILE A 457 -30.91 -4.97 12.46
N SER A 458 -30.58 -5.41 13.67
CA SER A 458 -29.24 -5.25 14.23
C SER A 458 -28.18 -6.01 13.43
N VAL A 459 -28.47 -7.23 12.98
CA VAL A 459 -27.57 -7.99 12.09
C VAL A 459 -27.44 -7.28 10.74
N SER A 460 -28.55 -6.78 10.19
CA SER A 460 -28.54 -6.03 8.92
C SER A 460 -27.67 -4.76 9.02
N GLU A 461 -27.71 -4.07 10.15
CA GLU A 461 -26.90 -2.89 10.42
C GLU A 461 -25.41 -3.21 10.43
N ILE A 462 -25.00 -4.29 11.10
CA ILE A 462 -23.61 -4.77 11.09
C ILE A 462 -23.15 -5.04 9.66
N PHE A 463 -23.95 -5.78 8.88
CA PHE A 463 -23.60 -6.07 7.48
C PHE A 463 -23.47 -4.81 6.63
N MET A 464 -24.36 -3.83 6.79
CA MET A 464 -24.26 -2.56 6.07
C MET A 464 -23.03 -1.74 6.48
N LEU A 465 -22.66 -1.75 7.76
CA LEU A 465 -21.44 -1.11 8.24
C LEU A 465 -20.17 -1.76 7.66
N LEU A 466 -20.13 -3.09 7.62
CA LEU A 466 -19.04 -3.82 6.97
C LEU A 466 -19.00 -3.56 5.45
N GLY A 467 -20.17 -3.43 4.82
CA GLY A 467 -20.30 -3.03 3.42
C GLY A 467 -19.76 -1.64 3.13
N PHE A 468 -20.11 -0.68 3.98
CA PHE A 468 -19.57 0.68 3.92
C PHE A 468 -18.05 0.69 4.10
N ALA A 469 -17.52 -0.04 5.08
CA ALA A 469 -16.08 -0.16 5.31
C ALA A 469 -15.35 -0.74 4.09
N ALA A 470 -15.90 -1.80 3.48
CA ALA A 470 -15.35 -2.41 2.28
C ALA A 470 -15.39 -1.45 1.06
N LEU A 471 -16.47 -0.70 0.90
CA LEU A 471 -16.65 0.24 -0.21
C LEU A 471 -15.65 1.41 -0.16
N VAL A 472 -15.42 1.96 1.03
CA VAL A 472 -14.48 3.09 1.23
C VAL A 472 -13.03 2.61 1.35
N GLY A 473 -12.80 1.29 1.41
CA GLY A 473 -11.47 0.73 1.62
C GLY A 473 -10.89 1.06 3.00
N TRP A 474 -11.76 1.12 4.02
CA TRP A 474 -11.39 1.41 5.40
C TRP A 474 -10.66 0.23 6.05
N ASN A 475 -9.53 0.50 6.71
CA ASN A 475 -8.81 -0.50 7.48
C ASN A 475 -9.48 -0.69 8.85
N MET A 476 -10.13 -1.83 9.06
CA MET A 476 -10.79 -2.14 10.31
C MET A 476 -9.78 -2.51 11.40
N ASP A 477 -9.66 -1.66 12.41
CA ASP A 477 -8.89 -1.88 13.63
C ASP A 477 -9.82 -2.18 14.83
N LEU A 478 -9.23 -2.38 16.01
CA LEU A 478 -9.99 -2.69 17.23
C LEU A 478 -10.92 -1.53 17.62
N ALA A 479 -10.45 -0.29 17.45
CA ALA A 479 -11.24 0.91 17.71
C ALA A 479 -12.48 0.98 16.78
N SER A 480 -12.32 0.67 15.50
CA SER A 480 -13.40 0.61 14.51
C SER A 480 -14.46 -0.42 14.89
N ILE A 481 -14.05 -1.60 15.39
CA ILE A 481 -14.96 -2.64 15.86
C ILE A 481 -15.76 -2.16 17.08
N ALA A 482 -15.11 -1.50 18.05
CA ALA A 482 -15.81 -0.91 19.19
C ALA A 482 -16.85 0.12 18.73
N GLY A 483 -16.54 0.93 17.71
CA GLY A 483 -17.48 1.89 17.16
C GLY A 483 -18.70 1.24 16.47
N ILE A 484 -18.52 0.08 15.82
CA ILE A 484 -19.64 -0.74 15.30
C ILE A 484 -20.51 -1.25 16.44
N ILE A 485 -19.91 -1.76 17.52
CA ILE A 485 -20.65 -2.26 18.69
C ILE A 485 -21.50 -1.13 19.31
N ILE A 486 -20.95 0.08 19.43
CA ILE A 486 -21.69 1.24 19.92
C ILE A 486 -22.83 1.61 18.96
N ALA A 487 -22.58 1.65 17.65
CA ALA A 487 -23.63 1.95 16.68
C ALA A 487 -24.81 0.96 16.78
N VAL A 488 -24.52 -0.34 16.89
CA VAL A 488 -25.54 -1.38 17.07
C VAL A 488 -26.25 -1.23 18.42
N GLY A 489 -25.51 -0.92 19.50
CA GLY A 489 -26.09 -0.69 20.83
C GLY A 489 -27.09 0.47 20.81
N THR A 490 -26.71 1.62 20.26
CA THR A 490 -27.63 2.75 20.08
C THR A 490 -28.81 2.40 19.16
N GLY A 491 -28.61 1.50 18.19
CA GLY A 491 -29.68 1.02 17.34
C GLY A 491 -30.69 0.13 18.06
N VAL A 492 -30.23 -0.68 19.00
CA VAL A 492 -31.12 -1.43 19.87
C VAL A 492 -31.91 -0.47 20.78
N ASP A 493 -31.26 0.56 21.36
CA ASP A 493 -31.96 1.58 22.15
C ASP A 493 -33.05 2.30 21.34
N ASP A 494 -32.73 2.73 20.12
CA ASP A 494 -33.70 3.36 19.21
C ASP A 494 -34.89 2.43 18.91
N GLN A 495 -34.62 1.14 18.70
CA GLN A 495 -35.67 0.14 18.47
C GLN A 495 -36.54 -0.07 19.72
N VAL A 496 -35.97 0.00 20.92
CA VAL A 496 -36.74 -0.02 22.18
C VAL A 496 -37.60 1.23 22.30
N VAL A 497 -37.07 2.42 22.00
CA VAL A 497 -37.84 3.68 22.01
C VAL A 497 -39.01 3.62 21.02
N ILE A 498 -38.78 3.15 19.80
CA ILE A 498 -39.84 2.94 18.80
C ILE A 498 -40.89 1.97 19.34
N THR A 499 -40.46 0.88 19.96
CA THR A 499 -41.37 -0.14 20.51
C THR A 499 -42.20 0.40 21.67
N ASP A 500 -41.59 1.12 22.62
CA ASP A 500 -42.29 1.68 23.78
C ASP A 500 -43.33 2.71 23.33
N GLU A 501 -42.92 3.70 22.51
CA GLU A 501 -43.81 4.78 22.09
C GLU A 501 -44.98 4.26 21.21
N THR A 502 -44.78 3.15 20.48
CA THR A 502 -45.83 2.58 19.61
C THR A 502 -46.74 1.57 20.29
N LEU A 503 -46.20 0.73 21.20
CA LEU A 503 -46.92 -0.39 21.81
C LEU A 503 -47.41 -0.14 23.24
N ARG A 504 -46.92 0.89 23.94
CA ARG A 504 -47.36 1.17 25.31
C ARG A 504 -48.82 1.63 25.32
N LYS A 505 -49.63 0.96 26.16
CA LYS A 505 -51.10 1.12 26.25
C LYS A 505 -51.53 1.99 27.44
N GLU A 506 -50.73 3.00 27.82
CA GLU A 506 -51.09 3.85 28.95
C GLU A 506 -52.20 4.86 28.61
N ALA A 507 -53.16 5.01 29.54
CA ALA A 507 -54.21 6.02 29.50
C ALA A 507 -53.56 7.42 29.60
N GLY A 508 -53.58 8.17 28.49
CA GLY A 508 -52.93 9.48 28.37
C GLY A 508 -52.10 9.66 27.08
N HIS A 509 -51.80 8.58 26.35
CA HIS A 509 -51.14 8.66 25.05
C HIS A 509 -52.13 8.99 23.93
N PHE A 510 -52.45 10.28 23.78
CA PHE A 510 -53.26 10.82 22.69
C PHE A 510 -52.45 10.87 21.38
N GLY A 511 -52.93 10.20 20.34
CA GLY A 511 -52.39 10.25 18.97
C GLY A 511 -52.31 8.87 18.29
N GLY A 512 -52.63 8.84 16.99
CA GLY A 512 -52.51 7.63 16.16
C GLY A 512 -51.05 7.20 15.94
N TRP A 513 -50.85 6.00 15.37
CA TRP A 513 -49.53 5.38 15.10
C TRP A 513 -48.48 6.36 14.54
N LYS A 514 -48.88 7.20 13.59
CA LYS A 514 -48.00 8.21 12.95
C LYS A 514 -47.47 9.25 13.95
N GLN A 515 -48.30 9.69 14.90
CA GLN A 515 -47.91 10.68 15.90
C GLN A 515 -46.94 10.08 16.93
N ARG A 516 -47.19 8.84 17.35
CA ARG A 516 -46.30 8.06 18.22
C ARG A 516 -44.93 7.86 17.57
N LEU A 517 -44.90 7.42 16.30
CA LEU A 517 -43.65 7.33 15.55
C LEU A 517 -42.94 8.68 15.42
N LYS A 518 -43.66 9.78 15.19
CA LYS A 518 -43.04 11.12 15.11
C LYS A 518 -42.31 11.49 16.41
N ARG A 519 -42.88 11.15 17.57
CA ARG A 519 -42.23 11.36 18.88
C ARG A 519 -41.00 10.49 19.05
N ALA A 520 -41.09 9.20 18.73
CA ALA A 520 -39.94 8.30 18.77
C ALA A 520 -38.79 8.81 17.89
N PHE A 521 -39.08 9.18 16.62
CA PHE A 521 -38.05 9.69 15.71
C PHE A 521 -37.51 11.06 16.10
N PHE A 522 -38.26 11.89 16.84
CA PHE A 522 -37.74 13.13 17.41
C PHE A 522 -36.66 12.85 18.48
N ILE A 523 -36.92 11.89 19.37
CA ILE A 523 -35.94 11.45 20.39
C ILE A 523 -34.69 10.88 19.71
N ILE A 524 -34.88 10.00 18.73
CA ILE A 524 -33.80 9.36 17.97
C ILE A 524 -32.94 10.39 17.23
N MET A 525 -33.57 11.37 16.56
CA MET A 525 -32.84 12.42 15.84
C MET A 525 -32.04 13.31 16.78
N ALA A 526 -32.58 13.64 17.96
CA ALA A 526 -31.85 14.41 18.97
C ALA A 526 -30.62 13.66 19.51
N ALA A 527 -30.77 12.35 19.79
CA ALA A 527 -29.66 11.49 20.20
C ALA A 527 -28.60 11.35 19.10
N TYR A 528 -29.02 11.20 17.84
CA TYR A 528 -28.13 11.14 16.67
C TYR A 528 -27.26 12.39 16.53
N ILE A 529 -27.87 13.58 16.60
CA ILE A 529 -27.13 14.85 16.49
C ILE A 529 -26.12 14.96 17.64
N THR A 530 -26.54 14.66 18.86
CA THR A 530 -25.68 14.72 20.05
C THR A 530 -24.46 13.80 19.92
N THR A 531 -24.69 12.54 19.56
CA THR A 531 -23.62 11.55 19.39
C THR A 531 -22.70 11.91 18.23
N THR A 532 -23.25 12.38 17.10
CA THR A 532 -22.45 12.81 15.95
C THR A 532 -21.53 13.97 16.32
N VAL A 533 -22.06 14.99 16.98
CA VAL A 533 -21.28 16.15 17.45
C VAL A 533 -20.21 15.72 18.45
N ALA A 534 -20.52 14.79 19.35
CA ALA A 534 -19.56 14.25 20.31
C ALA A 534 -18.41 13.46 19.66
N MET A 535 -18.64 12.82 18.50
CA MET A 535 -17.62 12.05 17.79
C MET A 535 -16.68 12.89 16.93
N VAL A 536 -17.10 14.09 16.49
CA VAL A 536 -16.27 14.94 15.62
C VAL A 536 -14.89 15.27 16.23
N PRO A 537 -14.76 15.65 17.51
CA PRO A 537 -13.45 15.86 18.13
C PRO A 537 -12.57 14.60 18.16
N LEU A 538 -13.16 13.41 18.32
CA LEU A 538 -12.43 12.14 18.41
C LEU A 538 -11.76 11.74 17.10
N ILE A 539 -12.23 12.26 15.95
CA ILE A 539 -11.58 12.05 14.64
C ILE A 539 -10.11 12.55 14.66
N PHE A 540 -9.83 13.59 15.45
CA PHE A 540 -8.51 14.21 15.56
C PHE A 540 -7.77 13.85 16.86
N ALA A 541 -8.49 13.33 17.86
CA ALA A 541 -7.92 13.02 19.16
C ALA A 541 -7.06 11.74 19.17
N GLY A 542 -6.24 11.59 20.21
CA GLY A 542 -5.49 10.36 20.48
C GLY A 542 -4.48 9.99 19.39
N ALA A 543 -3.90 10.99 18.71
CA ALA A 543 -2.98 10.77 17.59
C ALA A 543 -3.58 9.82 16.53
N GLY A 544 -4.86 10.02 16.17
CA GLY A 544 -5.54 9.22 15.14
C GLY A 544 -5.98 7.82 15.58
N LEU A 545 -5.61 7.34 16.76
CA LEU A 545 -6.02 6.02 17.29
C LEU A 545 -7.54 5.91 17.49
N LEU A 546 -8.22 7.02 17.76
CA LEU A 546 -9.68 7.07 17.95
C LEU A 546 -10.45 7.34 16.66
N LYS A 547 -9.75 7.56 15.54
CA LYS A 547 -10.38 7.94 14.28
C LYS A 547 -11.27 6.82 13.73
N GLY A 548 -10.82 5.57 13.82
CA GLY A 548 -11.61 4.39 13.43
C GLY A 548 -12.91 4.29 14.21
N PHE A 549 -12.83 4.40 15.53
CA PHE A 549 -13.98 4.41 16.42
C PHE A 549 -14.99 5.52 16.07
N ALA A 550 -14.53 6.76 15.95
CA ALA A 550 -15.42 7.89 15.66
C ALA A 550 -16.14 7.74 14.31
N LEU A 551 -15.41 7.34 13.27
CA LEU A 551 -15.96 7.22 11.93
C LEU A 551 -16.92 6.05 11.78
N THR A 552 -16.62 4.87 12.36
CA THR A 552 -17.56 3.76 12.32
C THR A 552 -18.81 4.02 13.16
N THR A 553 -18.68 4.72 14.30
CA THR A 553 -19.85 5.14 15.08
C THR A 553 -20.71 6.12 14.29
N ILE A 554 -20.14 7.19 13.71
CA ILE A 554 -20.89 8.17 12.91
C ILE A 554 -21.59 7.49 11.71
N ALA A 555 -20.86 6.65 10.97
CA ALA A 555 -21.43 5.92 9.84
C ALA A 555 -22.58 5.00 10.29
N GLY A 556 -22.39 4.29 11.40
CA GLY A 556 -23.37 3.37 11.97
C GLY A 556 -24.64 4.05 12.41
N ILE A 557 -24.56 5.10 13.23
CA ILE A 557 -25.75 5.84 13.66
C ILE A 557 -26.44 6.53 12.49
N THR A 558 -25.70 6.97 11.46
CA THR A 558 -26.28 7.57 10.24
C THR A 558 -27.05 6.53 9.43
N ILE A 559 -26.43 5.39 9.08
CA ILE A 559 -27.11 4.26 8.43
C ILE A 559 -28.32 3.83 9.27
N GLY A 560 -28.15 3.87 10.58
CA GLY A 560 -29.17 3.61 11.57
C GLY A 560 -30.44 4.43 11.37
N VAL A 561 -30.33 5.72 11.66
CA VAL A 561 -31.45 6.67 11.65
C VAL A 561 -32.13 6.75 10.28
N PHE A 562 -31.38 6.69 9.19
CA PHE A 562 -31.93 6.90 7.85
C PHE A 562 -32.46 5.62 7.18
N ILE A 563 -31.97 4.43 7.56
CA ILE A 563 -32.29 3.18 6.86
C ILE A 563 -32.91 2.16 7.81
N THR A 564 -32.18 1.73 8.84
CA THR A 564 -32.61 0.58 9.65
C THR A 564 -33.76 0.91 10.60
N ARG A 565 -33.75 2.07 11.25
CA ARG A 565 -34.82 2.50 12.19
C ARG A 565 -36.16 2.68 11.47
N PRO A 566 -36.24 3.36 10.30
CA PRO A 566 -37.47 3.43 9.51
C PRO A 566 -37.98 2.06 9.03
N ALA A 567 -37.07 1.15 8.65
CA ALA A 567 -37.42 -0.20 8.26
C ALA A 567 -38.01 -0.98 9.45
N PHE A 568 -37.37 -0.93 10.62
CA PHE A 568 -37.87 -1.53 11.86
C PHE A 568 -39.27 -1.03 12.22
N ALA A 569 -39.48 0.29 12.24
CA ALA A 569 -40.79 0.90 12.51
C ALA A 569 -41.88 0.38 11.57
N SER A 570 -41.54 0.14 10.30
CA SER A 570 -42.46 -0.40 9.30
C SER A 570 -42.71 -1.90 9.49
N MET A 571 -41.68 -2.67 9.86
CA MET A 571 -41.81 -4.08 10.19
C MET A 571 -42.75 -4.30 11.35
N ILE A 572 -42.56 -3.58 12.47
CA ILE A 572 -43.44 -3.72 13.63
C ILE A 572 -44.88 -3.28 13.30
N GLN A 573 -45.06 -2.23 12.50
CA GLN A 573 -46.39 -1.79 12.06
C GLN A 573 -47.12 -2.88 11.28
N ILE A 574 -46.43 -3.58 10.38
CA ILE A 574 -47.04 -4.63 9.54
C ILE A 574 -47.25 -5.93 10.34
N LEU A 575 -46.32 -6.26 11.24
CA LEU A 575 -46.36 -7.51 12.01
C LEU A 575 -47.41 -7.45 13.13
N ILE A 576 -47.52 -6.31 13.80
CA ILE A 576 -48.39 -6.11 14.97
C ILE A 576 -49.69 -5.41 14.58
N GLY A 577 -49.66 -4.49 13.62
CA GLY A 577 -50.87 -3.85 13.11
C GLY A 577 -51.84 -4.89 12.55
N GLU A 578 -53.12 -4.65 12.80
CA GLU A 578 -54.24 -5.44 12.28
C GLU A 578 -54.33 -5.35 10.75
#